data_AF-A0A2N6DDM9-F1
#
_entry.id   AF-A0A2N6DDM9-F1
#
_cell.length_a   1.000
_cell.length_b   1.000
_cell.length_c   1.000
_cell.angle_alpha   90.00
_cell.angle_beta   90.00
_cell.angle_gamma   90.00
#
_symmetry.space_group_name_H-M   'P 1'
#
loop_
_entity.id
_entity.type
_entity.pdbx_description
1 polymer ?
#
loop_
_entity_poly.entity_id
_entity_poly.type
_entity_poly.pdbx_seq_one_letter_code
_entity_poly.pdbx_strand_id
1 'polypeptide(L)'
;MRKKLFKIIFIDEDKKIQTIHASELNPSSFLGLVEISDIVFIDKSELIISPDDGNLKEKFKNVERSFLPLNSIIRIDEIMIEKETPVIRLYSETKDEITS
;
A
#
# COMPACT_ATOMS: atom_id res chain seq x y z
N MET A 1 -11.07 18.59 4.56
CA MET A 1 -11.55 17.21 4.88
C MET A 1 -10.35 16.29 4.77
N ARG A 2 -10.15 15.37 5.72
CA ARG A 2 -8.97 14.49 5.76
C ARG A 2 -9.30 13.14 5.12
N LYS A 3 -8.30 12.49 4.50
CA LYS A 3 -8.37 11.12 3.99
C LYS A 3 -7.60 10.20 4.92
N LYS A 4 -8.21 9.07 5.28
CA LYS A 4 -7.60 8.00 6.05
C LYS A 4 -6.78 7.09 5.15
N LEU A 5 -5.61 6.67 5.60
CA LEU A 5 -4.77 5.66 4.97
C LEU A 5 -4.14 4.78 6.06
N PHE A 6 -3.66 3.61 5.68
CA PHE A 6 -2.82 2.76 6.51
C PHE A 6 -1.37 2.86 6.04
N LYS A 7 -0.44 3.09 6.96
CA LYS A 7 1.00 2.99 6.74
C LYS A 7 1.46 1.64 7.24
N ILE A 8 1.98 0.79 6.36
CA ILE A 8 2.40 -0.57 6.68
C ILE A 8 3.91 -0.65 6.52
N ILE A 9 4.59 -1.02 7.61
CA ILE A 9 6.03 -1.28 7.65
C ILE A 9 6.23 -2.78 7.77
N PHE A 10 6.98 -3.38 6.86
CA PHE A 10 7.16 -4.84 6.80
C PHE A 10 8.54 -5.22 6.26
N ILE A 11 8.93 -6.48 6.45
CA ILE A 11 10.13 -7.07 5.88
C ILE A 11 9.74 -7.81 4.59
N ASP A 12 10.38 -7.48 3.47
CA ASP A 12 10.14 -8.14 2.19
C ASP A 12 10.94 -9.45 2.01
N GLU A 13 10.80 -10.09 0.85
CA GLU A 13 11.50 -11.33 0.47
C GLU A 13 13.03 -11.21 0.47
N ASP A 14 13.55 -9.99 0.23
CA ASP A 14 14.97 -9.67 0.21
C ASP A 14 15.50 -9.28 1.61
N LYS A 15 14.67 -9.46 2.65
CA LYS A 15 14.93 -9.08 4.06
C LYS A 15 15.12 -7.58 4.25
N LYS A 16 14.53 -6.75 3.39
CA LYS A 16 14.58 -5.30 3.49
C LYS A 16 13.34 -4.77 4.20
N ILE A 17 13.52 -3.72 4.99
CA ILE A 17 12.41 -3.01 5.62
C ILE A 17 11.79 -2.09 4.57
N GLN A 18 10.52 -2.32 4.26
CA GLN A 18 9.75 -1.56 3.28
C GLN A 18 8.60 -0.84 3.96
N THR A 19 8.18 0.28 3.36
CA THR A 19 7.00 1.03 3.80
C THR A 19 6.07 1.26 2.62
N ILE A 20 4.79 0.92 2.78
CA ILE A 20 3.74 1.19 1.80
C ILE A 20 2.55 1.87 2.47
N HIS A 21 1.72 2.52 1.64
CA HIS A 21 0.45 3.06 2.07
C HIS A 21 -0.69 2.40 1.31
N ALA A 22 -1.80 2.12 1.98
CA ALA A 22 -3.00 1.54 1.40
C ALA A 22 -4.24 2.28 1.89
N SER A 23 -5.28 2.40 1.07
CA SER A 23 -6.56 2.94 1.55
C SER A 23 -7.36 1.90 2.34
N GLU A 24 -7.08 0.61 2.16
CA GLU A 24 -7.83 -0.50 2.72
C GLU A 24 -6.90 -1.56 3.31
N LEU A 25 -7.31 -2.09 4.46
CA LEU A 25 -6.63 -3.16 5.18
C LEU A 25 -7.68 -4.04 5.85
N ASN A 26 -7.65 -5.34 5.55
CA ASN A 26 -8.64 -6.30 5.99
C ASN A 26 -7.98 -7.60 6.50
N PRO A 27 -8.64 -8.34 7.40
CA PRO A 27 -8.29 -9.74 7.63
C PRO A 27 -8.37 -10.51 6.31
N SER A 28 -7.36 -11.34 6.02
CA SER A 28 -7.37 -12.17 4.83
C SER A 28 -8.23 -13.42 5.01
N SER A 29 -8.76 -13.95 3.91
CA SER A 29 -9.31 -15.32 3.85
C SER A 29 -8.22 -16.40 3.98
N PHE A 30 -6.96 -16.03 3.79
CA PHE A 30 -5.80 -16.90 3.98
C PHE A 30 -5.28 -16.79 5.43
N LEU A 31 -5.21 -17.94 6.11
CA LEU A 31 -4.71 -18.00 7.48
C LEU A 31 -3.29 -17.43 7.58
N GLY A 32 -3.09 -16.53 8.54
CA GLY A 32 -1.77 -15.95 8.82
C GLY A 32 -1.37 -14.80 7.90
N LEU A 33 -2.25 -14.37 6.99
CA LEU A 33 -2.00 -13.23 6.09
C LEU A 33 -2.93 -12.04 6.40
N VAL A 34 -2.48 -10.84 6.07
CA VAL A 34 -3.27 -9.60 6.07
C VAL A 34 -3.46 -9.15 4.62
N GLU A 35 -4.69 -8.82 4.24
CA GLU A 35 -5.02 -8.30 2.92
C GLU A 35 -4.93 -6.77 2.93
N ILE A 36 -4.24 -6.23 1.93
CA ILE A 36 -4.18 -4.79 1.66
C ILE A 36 -4.57 -4.53 0.21
N SER A 37 -5.33 -3.46 0.00
CA SER A 37 -5.88 -3.06 -1.30
C SER A 37 -5.80 -1.54 -1.47
N ASP A 38 -5.92 -1.09 -2.73
CA ASP A 38 -5.78 0.33 -3.10
C ASP A 38 -4.45 0.92 -2.59
N ILE A 39 -3.34 0.30 -3.00
CA ILE A 39 -1.98 0.72 -2.65
C ILE A 39 -1.70 2.09 -3.31
N VAL A 40 -1.28 3.04 -2.49
CA VAL A 40 -1.04 4.43 -2.88
C VAL A 40 0.38 4.87 -2.51
N PHE A 41 0.92 5.77 -3.34
CA PHE A 41 2.16 6.47 -3.04
C PHE A 41 1.85 7.95 -2.82
N ILE A 42 2.24 8.48 -1.66
CA ILE A 42 2.05 9.88 -1.30
C ILE A 42 3.28 10.66 -1.77
N ASP A 43 3.10 11.71 -2.57
CA ASP A 43 4.22 12.50 -3.16
C ASP A 43 4.91 13.46 -2.17
N LYS A 44 4.68 13.26 -0.87
CA LYS A 44 5.39 14.05 0.15
C LYS A 44 6.74 13.40 0.42
N SER A 45 7.71 14.25 0.76
CA SER A 45 9.08 13.99 1.19
C SER A 45 9.26 13.00 2.36
N GLU A 46 8.26 12.18 2.68
CA GLU A 46 8.44 10.92 3.43
C GLU A 46 9.03 9.79 2.57
N LEU A 47 9.31 10.05 1.28
CA LEU A 47 10.31 9.34 0.46
C LEU A 47 11.75 9.56 0.97
N ILE A 48 11.94 9.74 2.28
CA ILE A 48 13.26 9.72 2.89
C ILE A 48 13.36 8.36 3.58
N ILE A 49 14.41 7.63 3.20
CA ILE A 49 14.99 6.43 3.82
C ILE A 49 14.42 5.09 3.33
N SER A 50 14.71 4.71 2.08
CA SER A 50 15.67 3.63 1.81
C SER A 50 16.24 3.73 0.38
N PRO A 51 17.54 3.51 0.15
CA PRO A 51 18.17 3.54 -1.18
C PRO A 51 17.65 2.49 -2.19
N ASP A 52 16.60 1.75 -1.84
CA ASP A 52 15.97 0.68 -2.64
C ASP A 52 14.57 1.06 -3.19
N ASP A 53 14.10 2.30 -2.95
CA ASP A 53 12.77 2.79 -3.37
C ASP A 53 12.50 2.70 -4.89
N GLY A 54 13.56 2.63 -5.69
CA GLY A 54 13.45 2.49 -7.15
C GLY A 54 12.68 1.25 -7.62
N ASN A 55 12.55 0.22 -6.77
CA ASN A 55 11.86 -1.03 -7.14
C ASN A 55 10.43 -1.12 -6.59
N LEU A 56 10.05 -0.36 -5.56
CA LEU A 56 8.76 -0.60 -4.87
C LEU A 56 7.56 -0.24 -5.73
N LYS A 57 7.60 0.91 -6.43
CA LYS A 57 6.53 1.28 -7.37
C LYS A 57 6.39 0.27 -8.50
N GLU A 58 7.48 -0.28 -9.03
CA GLU A 58 7.40 -1.30 -10.08
C GLU A 58 6.93 -2.66 -9.53
N LYS A 59 7.36 -3.06 -8.32
CA LYS A 59 6.87 -4.29 -7.63
C LYS A 59 5.36 -4.27 -7.43
N PHE A 60 4.78 -3.10 -7.14
CA PHE A 60 3.34 -2.94 -6.89
C PHE A 60 2.55 -2.39 -8.08
N LYS A 61 3.20 -2.23 -9.24
CA LYS A 61 2.53 -1.82 -10.47
C LYS A 61 1.57 -2.91 -10.91
N ASN A 62 0.32 -2.53 -11.20
CA ASN A 62 -0.77 -3.46 -11.55
C ASN A 62 -1.11 -4.49 -10.45
N VAL A 63 -0.65 -4.28 -9.21
CA VAL A 63 -1.06 -5.10 -8.07
C VAL A 63 -2.31 -4.49 -7.45
N GLU A 64 -3.46 -5.14 -7.67
CA GLU A 64 -4.73 -4.74 -7.05
C GLU A 64 -4.71 -4.96 -5.53
N ARG A 65 -4.18 -6.12 -5.11
CA ARG A 65 -4.15 -6.58 -3.72
C ARG A 65 -2.87 -7.30 -3.39
N SER A 66 -2.41 -7.14 -2.15
CA SER A 66 -1.32 -7.92 -1.58
C SER A 66 -1.74 -8.60 -0.30
N PHE A 67 -1.18 -9.79 -0.08
CA PHE A 67 -1.36 -10.57 1.13
C PHE A 67 -0.03 -10.66 1.86
N LEU A 68 0.09 -9.91 2.95
CA LEU A 68 1.32 -9.84 3.73
C LEU A 68 1.29 -10.87 4.87
N PRO A 69 2.34 -11.70 5.04
CA PRO A 69 2.46 -12.56 6.21
C PRO A 69 2.44 -11.76 7.51
N LEU A 70 1.66 -12.22 8.50
CA LEU A 70 1.58 -11.55 9.81
C LEU A 70 2.95 -11.42 10.48
N ASN A 71 3.83 -12.40 10.29
CA ASN A 71 5.17 -12.41 10.87
C ASN A 71 6.18 -11.51 10.14
N SER A 72 5.85 -11.01 8.93
CA SER A 72 6.71 -10.05 8.22
C SER A 72 6.36 -8.59 8.54
N ILE A 73 5.17 -8.34 9.09
CA ILE A 73 4.70 -7.01 9.44
C ILE A 73 5.40 -6.54 10.72
N ILE A 74 6.04 -5.38 10.64
CA ILE A 74 6.68 -4.71 11.78
C ILE A 74 5.65 -3.81 12.48
N ARG A 75 4.90 -3.01 11.72
CA ARG A 75 3.92 -2.05 12.26
C ARG A 75 2.87 -1.67 11.22
N ILE A 76 1.65 -1.42 11.71
CA ILE A 76 0.58 -0.80 10.93
C ILE A 76 0.10 0.43 11.71
N ASP A 77 0.12 1.58 11.06
CA ASP A 77 -0.41 2.83 11.61
C ASP A 77 -1.62 3.28 10.78
N GLU A 78 -2.71 3.66 11.44
CA GLU A 78 -3.79 4.41 10.80
C GLU A 78 -3.41 5.90 10.80
N ILE A 79 -3.29 6.49 9.62
CA ILE A 79 -2.85 7.87 9.43
C ILE A 79 -3.93 8.70 8.72
N MET A 80 -3.89 10.01 8.95
CA MET A 80 -4.79 10.97 8.33
C MET A 80 -3.98 11.97 7.50
N ILE A 81 -4.26 12.04 6.21
CA ILE A 81 -3.66 13.04 5.31
C ILE A 81 -4.69 14.09 4.91
N GLU A 82 -4.23 15.29 4.57
CA GLU A 82 -5.11 16.31 3.98
C GLU A 82 -5.54 15.86 2.58
N LYS A 83 -6.81 16.09 2.19
CA LYS A 83 -7.36 15.64 0.89
C LYS A 83 -6.61 16.19 -0.33
N GLU A 84 -5.99 17.35 -0.20
CA GLU A 84 -5.18 17.99 -1.24
C GLU A 84 -3.79 17.34 -1.38
N THR A 85 -3.43 16.41 -0.50
CA THR A 85 -2.17 15.66 -0.59
C THR A 85 -2.22 14.77 -1.83
N PRO A 86 -1.31 14.96 -2.80
CA PRO A 86 -1.25 14.12 -4.00
C PRO A 86 -0.96 12.66 -3.63
N VAL A 87 -1.77 11.76 -4.18
CA VAL A 87 -1.63 10.31 -4.07
C VAL A 87 -1.63 9.68 -5.46
N ILE A 88 -0.68 8.79 -5.70
CA ILE A 88 -0.56 8.03 -6.94
C ILE A 88 -1.04 6.61 -6.67
N ARG A 89 -2.07 6.17 -7.41
CA ARG A 89 -2.53 4.79 -7.44
C ARG A 89 -1.82 4.05 -8.57
N LEU A 90 -1.35 2.84 -8.29
CA LEU A 90 -0.66 2.00 -9.27
C LEU A 90 -1.55 0.92 -9.89
N TYR A 91 -2.80 0.84 -9.41
CA TYR A 91 -3.86 0.05 -9.98
C TYR A 91 -5.10 0.95 -10.14
N SER A 92 -5.71 0.93 -11.31
CA SER A 92 -7.01 1.53 -11.55
C SER A 92 -7.89 0.48 -12.19
N GLU A 93 -8.99 0.13 -11.54
CA GLU A 93 -10.06 -0.59 -12.23
C GLU A 93 -10.49 0.28 -13.41
N THR A 94 -10.28 -0.22 -14.63
CA THR A 94 -11.07 0.26 -15.75
C THR A 94 -12.49 -0.18 -15.42
N LYS A 95 -13.35 0.74 -14.99
CA LYS A 95 -14.79 0.50 -15.00
C LYS A 95 -15.18 0.35 -16.46
N ASP A 96 -15.07 -0.85 -16.99
CA ASP A 96 -15.82 -1.23 -18.17
C ASP A 96 -17.30 -1.21 -17.76
N GLU A 97 -17.94 -0.07 -18.05
CA GLU A 97 -19.38 0.03 -18.21
C GLU A 97 -19.80 -0.95 -19.32
N ILE A 98 -19.93 -2.24 -19.00
CA ILE A 98 -20.81 -3.10 -19.77
C ILE A 98 -22.19 -2.92 -19.16
N THR A 99 -22.89 -1.93 -19.72
CA THR A 99 -24.34 -1.84 -19.68
C THR A 99 -24.95 -3.21 -20.00
N SER A 100 -25.81 -3.69 -19.12
CA SER A 100 -26.92 -4.59 -19.46
C SER A 100 -28.11 -4.23 -18.59
#